data_AF-A0A9D0ZNJ9-F1
#
_entry.id   AF-A0A9D0ZNJ9-F1
#
_cell.length_a   1.000
_cell.length_b   1.000
_cell.length_c   1.000
_cell.angle_alpha   90.00
_cell.angle_beta   90.00
_cell.angle_gamma   90.00
#
_symmetry.space_group_name_H-M   'P 1'
#
loop_
_entity.id
_entity.type
_entity.pdbx_description
1 polymer ?
#
loop_
_entity_poly.entity_id
_entity_poly.type
_entity_poly.pdbx_seq_one_letter_code
_entity_poly.pdbx_strand_id
1 'polypeptide(L)'
;MNGFKEVFERLLNLSSGERSALRHKAGRALDEADGMALQALFRVMPGSVAPADYGKWFTILTIACLWNVNEVTRFVDMPEMLRECASECMDRRIRALLDTRWDDAGYFAGKLARIAHMLRAKDQWTMPDGWLLLDDLKKWNYDSRSAQLRWARKYYLDVEE
;
A
#
# COMPACT_ATOMS: atom_id res chain seq x y z
N MET A 1 6.66 -17.65 0.27
CA MET A 1 6.59 -16.22 -0.10
C MET A 1 6.88 -16.10 -1.59
N ASN A 2 5.86 -16.03 -2.46
CA ASN A 2 6.06 -15.86 -3.92
C ASN A 2 5.00 -14.97 -4.59
N GLY A 3 3.96 -14.51 -3.87
CA GLY A 3 2.82 -13.81 -4.49
C GLY A 3 3.13 -12.39 -4.96
N PHE A 4 3.88 -11.59 -4.19
CA PHE A 4 4.18 -10.21 -4.61
C PHE A 4 5.16 -10.15 -5.77
N LYS A 5 6.10 -11.10 -5.87
CA LYS A 5 7.13 -11.09 -6.92
C LYS A 5 6.48 -11.16 -8.31
N GLU A 6 5.54 -12.07 -8.50
CA GLU A 6 4.80 -12.20 -9.77
C GLU A 6 3.98 -10.94 -10.08
N VAL A 7 3.31 -10.37 -9.07
CA VAL A 7 2.57 -9.10 -9.20
C VAL A 7 3.50 -7.95 -9.58
N PHE A 8 4.68 -7.89 -8.96
CA PHE A 8 5.68 -6.86 -9.23
C PHE A 8 6.30 -7.01 -10.62
N GLU A 9 6.56 -8.24 -11.08
CA GLU A 9 6.99 -8.51 -12.46
C GLU A 9 5.94 -8.04 -13.48
N ARG A 10 4.64 -8.25 -13.19
CA ARG A 10 3.57 -7.70 -14.04
C ARG A 10 3.51 -6.17 -14.00
N LEU A 11 3.78 -5.53 -12.86
CA LEU A 11 3.93 -4.07 -12.77
C LEU A 11 5.10 -3.53 -13.61
N LEU A 12 6.23 -4.25 -13.63
CA LEU A 12 7.39 -3.91 -14.48
C LEU A 12 7.03 -3.96 -15.97
N ASN A 13 6.20 -4.93 -16.36
CA ASN A 13 5.75 -5.12 -17.74
C ASN A 13 4.68 -4.12 -18.22
N LEU A 14 4.10 -3.32 -17.32
CA LEU A 14 3.22 -2.22 -17.73
C LEU A 14 4.01 -1.14 -18.50
N SER A 15 3.32 -0.41 -19.37
CA SER A 15 3.88 0.80 -19.98
C SER A 15 4.05 1.92 -18.93
N SER A 16 4.87 2.93 -19.25
CA SER A 16 4.98 4.14 -18.42
C SER A 16 3.64 4.85 -18.24
N GLY A 17 2.80 4.87 -19.28
CA GLY A 17 1.46 5.45 -19.25
C GLY A 17 0.53 4.73 -18.27
N GLU A 18 0.48 3.40 -18.32
CA GLU A 18 -0.33 2.59 -17.40
C GLU A 18 0.10 2.74 -15.94
N ARG A 19 1.42 2.73 -15.68
CA ARG A 19 1.93 3.01 -14.33
C ARG A 19 1.58 4.43 -13.87
N SER A 20 1.65 5.42 -14.76
CA SER A 20 1.24 6.78 -14.43
C SER A 20 -0.25 6.87 -14.12
N ALA A 21 -1.10 6.15 -14.87
CA ALA A 21 -2.54 6.10 -14.61
C ALA A 21 -2.84 5.54 -13.21
N LEU A 22 -2.20 4.43 -12.81
CA LEU A 22 -2.31 3.91 -11.44
C LEU A 22 -1.79 4.92 -10.42
N ARG A 23 -0.61 5.49 -10.62
CA ARG A 23 0.00 6.48 -9.72
C ARG A 23 -0.94 7.67 -9.44
N HIS A 24 -1.62 8.18 -10.46
CA HIS A 24 -2.53 9.32 -10.32
C HIS A 24 -3.79 9.01 -9.49
N LYS A 25 -4.10 7.74 -9.28
CA LYS A 25 -5.23 7.29 -8.46
C LYS A 25 -4.83 6.88 -7.04
N ALA A 26 -3.56 7.06 -6.65
CA ALA A 26 -3.12 6.75 -5.29
C ALA A 26 -3.95 7.52 -4.26
N GLY A 27 -4.59 6.77 -3.36
CA GLY A 27 -5.46 7.31 -2.31
C GLY A 27 -6.90 7.62 -2.74
N ARG A 28 -7.29 7.23 -3.96
CA ARG A 28 -8.67 7.30 -4.46
C ARG A 28 -9.40 5.99 -4.24
N ALA A 29 -10.73 6.06 -4.22
CA ALA A 29 -11.58 4.86 -4.26
C ALA A 29 -11.50 4.19 -5.64
N LEU A 30 -11.87 2.90 -5.69
CA LEU A 30 -11.84 2.13 -6.95
C LEU A 30 -12.85 2.65 -7.98
N ASP A 31 -13.98 3.17 -7.54
CA ASP A 31 -15.01 3.75 -8.40
C ASP A 31 -14.57 5.07 -9.09
N GLU A 32 -13.53 5.72 -8.56
CA GLU A 32 -12.87 6.89 -9.18
C GLU A 32 -11.82 6.49 -10.24
N ALA A 33 -11.58 5.19 -10.47
CA ALA A 33 -10.62 4.71 -11.46
C ALA A 33 -11.14 4.97 -12.89
N ASP A 34 -10.27 5.52 -13.74
CA ASP A 34 -10.55 5.60 -15.18
C ASP A 34 -10.23 4.28 -15.89
N GLY A 35 -10.63 4.18 -17.15
CA GLY A 35 -10.46 2.96 -17.94
C GLY A 35 -9.01 2.48 -18.06
N MET A 36 -8.03 3.40 -18.10
CA MET A 36 -6.62 3.04 -18.17
C MET A 36 -6.12 2.48 -16.83
N ALA A 37 -6.51 3.09 -15.72
CA ALA A 37 -6.21 2.57 -14.39
C ALA A 37 -6.85 1.20 -14.14
N LEU A 38 -8.11 0.99 -14.59
CA LEU A 38 -8.78 -0.31 -14.51
C LEU A 38 -8.08 -1.36 -15.37
N GLN A 39 -7.72 -1.03 -16.62
CA GLN A 39 -6.97 -1.94 -17.48
C GLN A 39 -5.64 -2.35 -16.85
N ALA A 40 -4.87 -1.38 -16.35
CA ALA A 40 -3.59 -1.64 -15.69
C ALA A 40 -3.77 -2.51 -14.43
N LEU A 41 -4.79 -2.24 -13.62
CA LEU A 41 -5.14 -3.03 -12.44
C LEU A 41 -5.35 -4.51 -12.81
N PHE A 42 -6.23 -4.79 -13.76
CA PHE A 42 -6.59 -6.17 -14.12
C PHE A 42 -5.50 -6.91 -14.93
N ARG A 43 -4.56 -6.19 -15.55
CA ARG A 43 -3.33 -6.81 -16.13
C ARG A 43 -2.36 -7.31 -15.07
N VAL A 44 -2.37 -6.68 -13.89
CA VAL A 44 -1.42 -6.98 -12.81
C VAL A 44 -2.00 -7.97 -11.80
N MET A 45 -3.25 -7.79 -11.38
CA MET A 45 -3.86 -8.62 -10.33
C MET A 45 -3.84 -10.13 -10.69
N PRO A 46 -3.71 -11.02 -9.70
CA PRO A 46 -3.97 -12.45 -9.89
C PRO A 46 -5.42 -12.69 -10.32
N GLY A 47 -5.64 -13.72 -11.16
CA GLY A 47 -6.99 -14.03 -11.67
C GLY A 47 -7.97 -14.59 -10.62
N SER A 48 -7.47 -14.97 -9.43
CA SER A 48 -8.25 -15.55 -8.33
C SER A 48 -8.66 -14.54 -7.25
N VAL A 49 -8.51 -13.24 -7.51
CA VAL A 49 -8.86 -12.20 -6.53
C VAL A 49 -10.39 -12.10 -6.40
N ALA A 50 -10.90 -12.21 -5.17
CA ALA A 50 -12.31 -12.00 -4.89
C ALA A 50 -12.70 -10.52 -5.08
N PRO A 51 -13.90 -10.20 -5.60
CA PRO A 51 -14.34 -8.82 -5.82
C PRO A 51 -14.27 -7.92 -4.57
N ALA A 52 -14.52 -8.49 -3.38
CA ALA A 52 -14.44 -7.78 -2.09
C ALA A 52 -13.02 -7.26 -1.74
N ASP A 53 -11.99 -7.74 -2.45
CA ASP A 53 -10.61 -7.31 -2.28
C ASP A 53 -10.12 -6.37 -3.39
N TYR A 54 -10.93 -6.07 -4.43
CA TYR A 54 -10.50 -5.21 -5.54
C TYR A 54 -10.07 -3.82 -5.07
N GLY A 55 -10.81 -3.19 -4.15
CA GLY A 55 -10.43 -1.88 -3.61
C GLY A 55 -9.09 -1.90 -2.86
N LYS A 56 -8.79 -3.00 -2.16
CA LYS A 56 -7.52 -3.20 -1.45
C LYS A 56 -6.39 -3.37 -2.44
N TRP A 57 -6.54 -4.25 -3.43
CA TRP A 57 -5.56 -4.43 -4.50
C TRP A 57 -5.29 -3.13 -5.27
N PHE A 58 -6.34 -2.40 -5.61
CA PHE A 58 -6.22 -1.10 -6.24
C PHE A 58 -5.39 -0.13 -5.39
N THR A 59 -5.67 -0.05 -4.09
CA THR A 59 -4.88 0.78 -3.18
C THR A 59 -3.40 0.37 -3.13
N ILE A 60 -3.10 -0.93 -3.04
CA ILE A 60 -1.71 -1.42 -3.02
C ILE A 60 -0.98 -1.09 -4.32
N LEU A 61 -1.60 -1.34 -5.46
CA LEU A 61 -0.94 -1.19 -6.77
C LEU A 61 -0.76 0.29 -7.15
N THR A 62 -1.73 1.14 -6.82
CA THR A 62 -1.58 2.60 -6.99
C THR A 62 -0.51 3.17 -6.07
N ILE A 63 -0.40 2.70 -4.83
CA ILE A 63 0.69 3.03 -3.90
C ILE A 63 2.04 2.56 -4.45
N ALA A 64 2.14 1.34 -4.97
CA ALA A 64 3.38 0.83 -5.55
C ALA A 64 3.87 1.73 -6.70
N CYS A 65 2.95 2.20 -7.55
CA CYS A 65 3.27 3.13 -8.63
C CYS A 65 3.67 4.55 -8.18
N LEU A 66 3.66 4.86 -6.88
CA LEU A 66 4.31 6.08 -6.36
C LEU A 66 5.85 6.01 -6.48
N TRP A 67 6.42 4.81 -6.46
CA TRP A 67 7.84 4.56 -6.70
C TRP A 67 8.12 4.37 -8.20
N ASN A 68 9.36 4.63 -8.60
CA ASN A 68 9.83 4.15 -9.89
C ASN A 68 10.12 2.65 -9.75
N VAL A 69 9.18 1.81 -10.17
CA VAL A 69 9.28 0.35 -10.00
C VAL A 69 10.52 -0.26 -10.65
N ASN A 70 11.15 0.40 -11.64
CA ASN A 70 12.38 -0.08 -12.27
C ASN A 70 13.64 0.19 -11.44
N GLU A 71 13.56 1.06 -10.45
CA GLU A 71 14.67 1.49 -9.60
C GLU A 71 14.61 0.89 -8.20
N VAL A 72 13.46 0.36 -7.76
CA VAL A 72 13.31 -0.26 -6.43
C VAL A 72 14.28 -1.44 -6.28
N THR A 73 15.06 -1.44 -5.20
CA THR A 73 16.07 -2.46 -4.92
C THR A 73 15.66 -3.39 -3.77
N ARG A 74 14.78 -2.93 -2.88
CA ARG A 74 14.33 -3.69 -1.71
C ARG A 74 12.87 -3.40 -1.34
N PHE A 75 12.25 -4.39 -0.70
CA PHE A 75 10.91 -4.30 -0.13
C PHE A 75 11.00 -4.47 1.38
N VAL A 76 10.32 -3.59 2.12
CA VAL A 76 10.34 -3.58 3.60
C VAL A 76 8.92 -3.44 4.12
N ASP A 77 8.63 -4.03 5.29
CA ASP A 77 7.32 -3.89 5.92
C ASP A 77 7.03 -2.41 6.24
N MET A 78 5.83 -1.92 5.90
CA MET A 78 5.53 -0.50 5.97
C MET A 78 5.66 0.11 7.39
N PRO A 79 5.24 -0.57 8.48
CA PRO A 79 5.44 -0.08 9.85
C PRO A 79 6.92 0.07 10.25
N GLU A 80 7.80 -0.76 9.69
CA GLU A 80 9.25 -0.70 9.93
C GLU A 80 9.87 0.50 9.21
N MET A 81 9.51 0.70 7.93
CA MET A 81 9.87 1.93 7.21
C MET A 81 9.38 3.19 7.94
N LEU A 82 8.19 3.12 8.54
CA LEU A 82 7.64 4.24 9.31
C LEU A 82 8.44 4.50 10.59
N ARG A 83 8.90 3.46 11.29
CA ARG A 83 9.73 3.59 12.50
C ARG A 83 11.01 4.35 12.21
N GLU A 84 11.68 4.07 11.09
CA GLU A 84 12.87 4.83 10.66
C GLU A 84 12.57 6.33 10.43
N CYS A 85 11.29 6.68 10.27
CA CYS A 85 10.77 8.03 10.08
C CYS A 85 10.03 8.58 11.31
N ALA A 86 10.19 7.95 12.47
CA ALA A 86 9.45 8.30 13.67
C ALA A 86 9.65 9.77 14.05
N SER A 87 8.53 10.43 14.34
CA SER A 87 8.45 11.81 14.79
C SER A 87 7.06 12.04 15.37
N GLU A 88 6.88 13.07 16.20
CA GLU A 88 5.54 13.38 16.74
C GLU A 88 4.48 13.59 15.64
N CYS A 89 4.91 14.17 14.52
CA CYS A 89 4.06 14.35 13.34
C CYS A 89 3.69 13.01 12.70
N MET A 90 4.62 12.06 12.64
CA MET A 90 4.34 10.71 12.13
C MET A 90 3.44 9.94 13.08
N ASP A 91 3.67 10.06 14.40
CA ASP A 91 2.85 9.41 15.42
C ASP A 91 1.38 9.82 15.33
N ARG A 92 1.11 11.12 15.10
CA ARG A 92 -0.25 11.62 14.89
C ARG A 92 -0.91 11.01 13.66
N ARG A 93 -0.16 10.83 12.56
CA ARG A 93 -0.67 10.23 11.32
C ARG A 93 -0.96 8.75 11.50
N ILE A 94 -0.08 8.03 12.19
CA ILE A 94 -0.24 6.60 12.46
C ILE A 94 -1.42 6.36 13.39
N ARG A 95 -1.54 7.08 14.52
CA ARG A 95 -2.74 7.00 15.38
C ARG A 95 -4.02 7.23 14.57
N ALA A 96 -4.03 8.30 13.76
CA ALA A 96 -5.18 8.61 12.93
C ALA A 96 -5.49 7.54 11.86
N LEU A 97 -4.50 6.78 11.39
CA LEU A 97 -4.71 5.65 10.48
C LEU A 97 -5.23 4.42 11.25
N LEU A 98 -4.65 4.08 12.40
CA LEU A 98 -5.03 2.93 13.24
C LEU A 98 -6.46 3.03 13.79
N ASP A 99 -6.98 4.25 13.96
CA ASP A 99 -8.37 4.50 14.37
C ASP A 99 -9.36 4.52 13.20
N THR A 100 -8.87 4.52 11.95
CA THR A 100 -9.72 4.56 10.76
C THR A 100 -10.02 3.13 10.29
N ARG A 101 -11.31 2.81 10.11
CA ARG A 101 -11.73 1.56 9.47
C ARG A 101 -11.46 1.63 7.97
N TRP A 102 -11.22 0.47 7.34
CA TRP A 102 -11.27 0.38 5.88
C TRP A 102 -12.68 0.71 5.39
N ASP A 103 -12.75 1.52 4.35
CA ASP A 103 -13.98 1.95 3.67
C ASP A 103 -13.75 1.94 2.15
N ASP A 104 -14.81 1.70 1.39
CA ASP A 104 -14.74 1.68 -0.07
C ASP A 104 -14.83 3.10 -0.68
N ALA A 105 -15.13 4.12 0.14
CA ALA A 105 -15.16 5.54 -0.27
C ALA A 105 -13.77 6.18 -0.31
N GLY A 106 -12.71 5.42 0.00
CA GLY A 106 -11.32 5.85 -0.16
C GLY A 106 -10.78 6.73 0.96
N TYR A 107 -11.49 6.96 2.06
CA TYR A 107 -10.99 7.79 3.16
C TYR A 107 -9.76 7.17 3.83
N PHE A 108 -9.82 5.87 4.11
CA PHE A 108 -8.66 5.09 4.57
C PHE A 108 -7.53 5.11 3.54
N ALA A 109 -7.84 4.81 2.27
CA ALA A 109 -6.85 4.77 1.19
C ALA A 109 -6.11 6.11 1.05
N GLY A 110 -6.82 7.24 1.15
CA GLY A 110 -6.23 8.58 1.12
C GLY A 110 -5.32 8.89 2.32
N LYS A 111 -5.60 8.34 3.52
CA LYS A 111 -4.66 8.43 4.65
C LYS A 111 -3.39 7.62 4.38
N LEU A 112 -3.55 6.38 3.90
CA LEU A 112 -2.44 5.48 3.63
C LEU A 112 -1.53 6.01 2.51
N ALA A 113 -2.11 6.50 1.41
CA ALA A 113 -1.36 7.06 0.28
C ALA A 113 -0.55 8.31 0.67
N ARG A 114 -1.08 9.17 1.55
CA ARG A 114 -0.31 10.31 2.09
C ARG A 114 0.92 9.86 2.87
N ILE A 115 0.78 8.82 3.69
CA ILE A 115 1.91 8.22 4.41
C ILE A 115 2.91 7.63 3.41
N ALA A 116 2.44 6.88 2.40
CA ALA A 116 3.30 6.31 1.37
C ALA A 116 4.07 7.37 0.57
N HIS A 117 3.43 8.49 0.21
CA HIS A 117 4.10 9.64 -0.41
C HIS A 117 5.25 10.19 0.44
N MET A 118 5.06 10.28 1.76
CA MET A 118 6.11 10.74 2.68
C MET A 118 7.27 9.76 2.74
N LEU A 119 6.99 8.44 2.81
CA LEU A 119 8.03 7.40 2.76
C LEU A 119 8.81 7.48 1.45
N ARG A 120 8.12 7.53 0.31
CA ARG A 120 8.74 7.65 -1.02
C ARG A 120 9.58 8.90 -1.18
N ALA A 121 9.19 10.02 -0.55
CA ALA A 121 9.97 11.25 -0.59
C ALA A 121 11.28 11.14 0.20
N LYS A 122 11.32 10.29 1.24
CA LYS A 122 12.51 10.05 2.06
C LYS A 122 13.44 9.01 1.43
N ASP A 123 12.87 7.94 0.88
CA ASP A 123 13.62 6.85 0.24
C ASP A 123 12.89 6.36 -1.03
N GLN A 124 13.57 6.51 -2.17
CA GLN A 124 13.06 6.14 -3.49
C GLN A 124 13.46 4.71 -3.89
N TRP A 125 14.41 4.08 -3.18
CA TRP A 125 14.96 2.77 -3.51
C TRP A 125 14.26 1.65 -2.74
N THR A 126 13.58 2.00 -1.65
CA THR A 126 12.86 1.08 -0.77
C THR A 126 11.36 1.30 -0.86
N MET A 127 10.64 0.27 -1.27
CA MET A 127 9.18 0.31 -1.36
C MET A 127 8.54 -0.54 -0.25
N PRO A 128 7.33 -0.20 0.23
CA PRO A 128 6.57 -1.11 1.07
C PRO A 128 6.38 -2.48 0.41
N ASP A 129 6.53 -3.56 1.19
CA ASP A 129 6.13 -4.89 0.77
C ASP A 129 4.60 -4.92 0.57
N GLY A 130 4.17 -4.96 -0.69
CA GLY A 130 2.75 -4.87 -1.02
C GLY A 130 1.94 -6.10 -0.63
N TRP A 131 2.56 -7.26 -0.38
CA TRP A 131 1.84 -8.44 0.09
C TRP A 131 1.59 -8.41 1.59
N LEU A 132 2.59 -8.00 2.38
CA LEU A 132 2.39 -7.75 3.82
C LEU A 132 1.32 -6.66 4.02
N LEU A 133 1.42 -5.58 3.24
CA LEU A 133 0.43 -4.51 3.29
C LEU A 133 -0.97 -4.98 2.84
N LEU A 134 -1.07 -5.81 1.80
CA LEU A 134 -2.37 -6.38 1.39
C LEU A 134 -2.98 -7.28 2.48
N ASP A 135 -2.16 -8.12 3.12
CA ASP A 135 -2.60 -9.00 4.21
C ASP A 135 -3.14 -8.18 5.40
N ASP A 136 -2.54 -7.03 5.70
CA ASP A 136 -3.10 -6.08 6.66
C ASP A 136 -4.46 -5.55 6.26
N LEU A 137 -4.57 -5.04 5.03
CA LEU A 137 -5.82 -4.42 4.59
C LEU A 137 -6.97 -5.41 4.63
N LYS A 138 -6.71 -6.70 4.34
CA LYS A 138 -7.71 -7.77 4.44
C LYS A 138 -8.20 -8.01 5.87
N LYS A 139 -7.33 -7.79 6.86
CA LYS A 139 -7.62 -7.97 8.29
C LYS A 139 -7.98 -6.68 9.00
N TRP A 140 -7.93 -5.54 8.31
CA TRP A 140 -8.02 -4.22 8.93
C TRP A 140 -9.34 -3.98 9.68
N ASN A 141 -10.44 -4.54 9.15
CA ASN A 141 -11.76 -4.40 9.76
C ASN A 141 -12.13 -5.55 10.72
N TYR A 142 -11.21 -6.45 11.06
CA TYR A 142 -11.48 -7.51 12.03
C TYR A 142 -11.63 -6.93 13.44
N ASP A 143 -12.58 -7.47 14.21
CA ASP A 143 -12.85 -7.02 15.59
C ASP A 143 -11.65 -7.22 16.51
N SER A 144 -10.78 -8.18 16.19
CA SER A 144 -9.51 -8.41 16.90
C SER A 144 -8.51 -7.25 16.77
N ARG A 145 -8.71 -6.35 15.80
CA ARG A 145 -7.77 -5.28 15.42
C ARG A 145 -6.35 -5.80 15.17
N SER A 146 -6.22 -7.02 14.64
CA SER A 146 -4.92 -7.71 14.54
C SER A 146 -3.90 -6.97 13.67
N ALA A 147 -4.34 -6.33 12.57
CA ALA A 147 -3.46 -5.54 11.72
C ALA A 147 -2.95 -4.30 12.46
N GLN A 148 -3.85 -3.57 13.13
CA GLN A 148 -3.53 -2.37 13.88
C GLN A 148 -2.58 -2.66 15.05
N LEU A 149 -2.82 -3.75 15.79
CA LEU A 149 -1.94 -4.18 16.87
C LEU A 149 -0.54 -4.55 16.34
N ARG A 150 -0.44 -5.23 15.20
CA ARG A 150 0.85 -5.53 14.57
C ARG A 150 1.59 -4.26 14.16
N TRP A 151 0.89 -3.32 13.51
CA TRP A 151 1.46 -2.04 13.11
C TRP A 151 1.95 -1.24 14.32
N ALA A 152 1.14 -1.14 15.37
CA ALA A 152 1.52 -0.46 16.60
C ALA A 152 2.75 -1.11 17.25
N ARG A 153 2.80 -2.45 17.32
CA ARG A 153 3.98 -3.17 17.83
C ARG A 153 5.23 -2.88 17.00
N LYS A 154 5.16 -3.04 15.68
CA LYS A 154 6.29 -2.81 14.77
C LYS A 154 6.70 -1.35 14.61
N TYR A 155 5.83 -0.41 14.96
CA TYR A 155 6.18 1.01 14.93
C TYR A 155 6.72 1.48 16.29
N TYR A 156 6.03 1.19 17.41
CA TYR A 156 6.35 1.74 18.73
C TYR A 156 7.26 0.88 19.60
N LEU A 157 7.24 -0.45 19.49
CA LEU A 157 8.00 -1.33 20.37
C LEU A 157 9.30 -1.75 19.71
N ASP A 158 10.44 -1.31 20.22
CA ASP A 158 11.73 -1.77 19.73
C ASP A 158 11.73 -3.30 19.75
N VAL A 159 11.90 -3.91 18.58
CA VAL A 159 12.00 -5.36 18.47
C VAL A 159 13.45 -5.58 18.13
N GLU A 160 14.28 -5.79 19.15
CA GLU A 160 15.54 -6.48 18.93
C GLU A 160 15.18 -7.84 18.29
N GLU A 161 15.60 -8.03 17.04
CA GLU A 161 15.59 -9.35 16.39
C GLU A 161 16.68 -10.26 16.96
#